data_AF-A0A6G1YS13-F1
#
_entry.id   AF-A0A6G1YS13-F1
#
_cell.length_a   1.000
_cell.length_b   1.000
_cell.length_c   1.000
_cell.angle_alpha   90.00
_cell.angle_beta   90.00
_cell.angle_gamma   90.00
#
_symmetry.space_group_name_H-M   'P 1'
#
loop_
_entity.id
_entity.type
_entity.pdbx_description
1 polymer ?
#
loop_
_entity_poly.entity_id
_entity_poly.type
_entity_poly.pdbx_seq_one_letter_code
_entity_poly.pdbx_strand_id
1 'polypeptide(L)'
;GEGPLKDEITSEDAKVRGWLEYGSVTGRQRRAAPFDPVIAKKAIRLNGATQIAITKLDIVFPGSAGVREFSKLPREAKTFVEEVEGETGLRVTLIGTGAELTQIVDRQDRKVAKDSL
;
A
#
# COMPACT_ATOMS: atom_id res chain seq x y z
N GLY A 1 14.87 13.52 -2.96
CA GLY A 1 15.42 13.45 -4.32
C GLY A 1 14.79 14.56 -5.13
N GLU A 2 15.44 14.96 -6.21
CA GLU A 2 14.93 16.00 -7.11
C GLU A 2 14.08 15.39 -8.23
N GLY A 3 13.23 16.20 -8.86
CA GLY A 3 12.35 15.79 -9.96
C GLY A 3 10.86 16.02 -9.67
N PRO A 4 10.00 16.10 -10.69
CA PRO A 4 8.59 16.38 -10.50
C PRO A 4 7.89 15.24 -9.75
N LEU A 5 7.01 15.59 -8.81
CA LEU A 5 6.12 14.67 -8.13
C LEU A 5 4.72 15.28 -8.18
N LYS A 6 3.80 14.60 -8.88
CA LYS A 6 2.41 15.02 -9.00
C LYS A 6 1.76 14.94 -7.61
N ASP A 7 0.96 15.95 -7.27
CA ASP A 7 0.24 16.04 -6.00
C ASP A 7 1.15 15.91 -4.76
N GLU A 8 2.41 16.36 -4.88
CA GLU A 8 3.36 16.45 -3.77
C GLU A 8 2.77 17.31 -2.65
N ILE A 9 2.74 16.77 -1.42
CA ILE A 9 2.28 17.49 -0.24
C ILE A 9 3.45 18.14 0.50
N THR A 10 3.16 19.22 1.21
CA THR A 10 4.15 19.92 2.03
C THR A 10 4.65 19.05 3.19
N SER A 11 5.82 19.38 3.73
CA SER A 11 6.36 18.67 4.91
C SER A 11 5.47 18.82 6.12
N GLU A 12 4.84 20.00 6.27
CA GLU A 12 3.90 20.33 7.32
C GLU A 12 2.64 19.48 7.20
N ASP A 13 2.07 19.34 6.00
CA ASP A 13 0.91 18.48 5.75
C ASP A 13 1.23 17.01 5.98
N ALA A 14 2.40 16.55 5.51
CA ALA A 14 2.87 15.19 5.74
C ALA A 14 3.02 14.90 7.23
N LYS A 15 3.51 15.87 8.02
CA LYS A 15 3.62 15.75 9.48
C LYS A 15 2.27 15.59 10.15
N VAL A 16 1.30 16.43 9.79
CA VAL A 16 -0.07 16.37 10.34
C VAL A 16 -0.73 15.03 10.02
N ARG A 17 -0.47 14.48 8.83
CA ARG A 17 -1.00 13.18 8.38
C ARG A 17 -0.24 11.96 8.91
N GLY A 18 0.92 12.15 9.55
CA GLY A 18 1.80 11.04 9.97
C GLY A 18 2.55 10.35 8.82
N TRP A 19 2.70 11.01 7.67
CA TRP A 19 3.32 10.46 6.45
C TRP A 19 4.81 10.77 6.33
N LEU A 20 5.42 11.37 7.36
CA LEU A 20 6.85 11.65 7.36
C LEU A 20 7.65 10.35 7.37
N GLU A 21 8.52 10.19 6.38
CA GLU A 21 9.48 9.10 6.31
C GLU A 21 10.89 9.66 6.08
N TYR A 22 11.88 9.05 6.72
CA TYR A 22 13.28 9.46 6.62
C TYR A 22 14.12 8.33 6.01
N GLY A 23 15.11 8.68 5.20
CA GLY A 23 16.06 7.71 4.66
C GLY A 23 16.90 7.08 5.77
N SER A 24 16.99 5.75 5.79
CA SER A 24 17.72 5.00 6.85
C SER A 24 19.21 5.31 6.92
N VAL A 25 19.85 5.61 5.78
CA VAL A 25 21.30 5.89 5.72
C VAL A 25 21.58 7.39 5.82
N THR A 26 20.87 8.21 5.04
CA THR A 26 21.18 9.63 4.90
C THR A 26 20.41 10.54 5.85
N GLY A 27 19.36 10.02 6.52
CA GLY A 27 18.46 10.80 7.35
C GLY A 27 17.61 11.82 6.58
N ARG A 28 17.71 11.89 5.25
CA ARG A 28 16.96 12.87 4.45
C ARG A 28 15.46 12.54 4.48
N GLN A 29 14.63 13.55 4.68
CA GLN A 29 13.18 13.42 4.60
C GLN A 29 12.76 13.02 3.17
N ARG A 30 11.88 12.02 3.06
CA ARG A 30 11.25 11.62 1.81
C ARG A 30 10.08 12.55 1.50
N ARG A 31 9.94 12.89 0.22
CA ARG A 31 8.77 13.60 -0.31
C ARG A 31 7.58 12.64 -0.31
N ALA A 32 6.39 13.16 -0.09
CA ALA A 32 5.17 12.37 -0.01
C ALA A 32 4.12 12.92 -0.99
N ALA A 33 3.29 12.02 -1.51
CA ALA A 33 2.15 12.35 -2.35
C ALA A 33 1.09 11.24 -2.17
N PRO A 34 -0.19 11.52 -2.44
CA PRO A 34 -1.21 10.49 -2.54
C PRO A 34 -0.91 9.45 -3.61
N PHE A 35 -1.66 8.34 -3.60
CA PHE A 35 -1.54 7.29 -4.60
C PHE A 35 -1.88 7.82 -6.01
N ASP A 36 -1.04 7.48 -7.00
CA ASP A 36 -1.24 7.85 -8.41
C ASP A 36 -1.51 6.60 -9.27
N PRO A 37 -2.75 6.39 -9.75
CA PRO A 37 -3.09 5.24 -10.57
C PRO A 37 -2.38 5.24 -11.94
N VAL A 38 -2.01 6.41 -12.49
CA VAL A 38 -1.34 6.51 -13.80
C VAL A 38 0.07 5.94 -13.71
N ILE A 39 0.82 6.34 -12.67
CA ILE A 39 2.17 5.82 -12.43
C ILE A 39 2.10 4.33 -12.08
N ALA A 40 1.13 3.91 -11.27
CA ALA A 40 0.93 2.50 -10.92
C ALA A 40 0.67 1.62 -12.16
N LYS A 41 -0.25 2.03 -13.05
CA LYS A 41 -0.53 1.30 -14.31
C LYS A 41 0.70 1.23 -15.22
N LYS A 42 1.48 2.31 -15.30
CA LYS A 42 2.75 2.32 -16.03
C LYS A 42 3.74 1.31 -15.45
N ALA A 43 3.91 1.28 -14.11
CA ALA A 43 4.79 0.34 -13.44
C ALA A 43 4.34 -1.11 -13.66
N ILE A 44 3.03 -1.39 -13.58
CA ILE A 44 2.46 -2.72 -13.85
C ILE A 44 2.81 -3.18 -15.27
N ARG A 45 2.58 -2.32 -16.28
CA ARG A 45 2.88 -2.63 -17.68
C ARG A 45 4.37 -2.90 -17.91
N LEU A 46 5.24 -2.12 -17.27
CA LEU A 46 6.69 -2.26 -17.44
C LEU A 46 7.24 -3.52 -16.78
N ASN A 47 6.69 -3.92 -15.63
CA ASN A 47 7.17 -5.09 -14.88
C ASN A 47 6.43 -6.38 -15.21
N GLY A 48 5.34 -6.33 -15.97
CA GLY A 48 4.48 -7.50 -16.20
C GLY A 48 3.84 -8.01 -14.90
N ALA A 49 3.48 -7.09 -14.00
CA ALA A 49 2.95 -7.46 -12.69
C ALA A 49 1.62 -8.22 -12.81
N THR A 50 1.45 -9.24 -11.98
CA THR A 50 0.24 -10.09 -11.95
C THR A 50 -0.62 -9.87 -10.71
N GLN A 51 -0.04 -9.31 -9.66
CA GLN A 51 -0.69 -9.02 -8.37
C GLN A 51 -0.08 -7.77 -7.74
N ILE A 52 -0.82 -7.16 -6.82
CA ILE A 52 -0.37 -5.96 -6.08
C ILE A 52 -0.23 -6.28 -4.60
N ALA A 53 0.82 -5.75 -3.99
CA ALA A 53 0.95 -5.65 -2.54
C ALA A 53 0.86 -4.17 -2.14
N ILE A 54 -0.08 -3.83 -1.26
CA ILE A 54 -0.18 -2.49 -0.65
C ILE A 54 0.52 -2.55 0.71
N THR A 55 1.31 -1.53 1.04
CA THR A 55 2.01 -1.42 2.33
C THR A 55 1.68 -0.11 3.01
N LYS A 56 1.87 -0.05 4.34
CA LYS A 56 1.62 1.14 5.17
C LYS A 56 0.16 1.63 5.09
N LEU A 57 -0.79 0.70 4.94
CA LEU A 57 -2.20 1.06 4.89
C LEU A 57 -2.66 1.72 6.21
N ASP A 58 -2.05 1.31 7.32
CA ASP A 58 -2.22 1.88 8.66
C ASP A 58 -1.79 3.35 8.77
N ILE A 59 -0.81 3.79 7.96
CA ILE A 59 -0.37 5.20 7.94
C ILE A 59 -1.41 6.10 7.26
N VAL A 60 -2.11 5.58 6.24
CA VAL A 60 -3.15 6.31 5.52
C VAL A 60 -4.50 6.19 6.24
N PHE A 61 -4.79 5.01 6.78
CA PHE A 61 -6.01 4.67 7.49
C PHE A 61 -5.66 4.05 8.86
N PRO A 62 -5.48 4.88 9.91
CA PRO A 62 -5.04 4.43 11.23
C PRO A 62 -5.86 3.29 11.85
N GLY A 63 -7.16 3.21 11.53
CA GLY A 63 -8.01 2.10 11.98
C GLY A 63 -7.66 0.72 11.38
N SER A 64 -6.73 0.66 10.42
CA SER A 64 -6.23 -0.58 9.84
C SER A 64 -5.08 -1.19 10.64
N ALA A 65 -4.51 -0.46 11.60
CA ALA A 65 -3.32 -0.89 12.33
C ALA A 65 -3.49 -2.28 12.96
N GLY A 66 -2.61 -3.21 12.59
CA GLY A 66 -2.62 -4.58 13.08
C GLY A 66 -3.78 -5.46 12.61
N VAL A 67 -4.64 -4.98 11.69
CA VAL A 67 -5.70 -5.79 11.11
C VAL A 67 -5.10 -6.86 10.20
N ARG A 68 -5.60 -8.09 10.32
CA ARG A 68 -5.07 -9.27 9.60
C ARG A 68 -6.11 -10.00 8.74
N GLU A 69 -7.32 -9.45 8.70
CA GLU A 69 -8.45 -10.00 7.96
C GLU A 69 -9.11 -8.87 7.17
N PHE A 70 -9.33 -9.08 5.87
CA PHE A 70 -9.84 -8.02 4.99
C PHE A 70 -11.21 -7.49 5.45
N SER A 71 -12.08 -8.37 5.94
CA SER A 71 -13.43 -8.02 6.41
C SER A 71 -13.40 -6.99 7.55
N LYS A 72 -12.38 -7.06 8.41
CA LYS A 72 -12.18 -6.23 9.61
C LYS A 72 -11.52 -4.89 9.33
N LEU A 73 -11.09 -4.64 8.09
CA LEU A 73 -10.58 -3.33 7.72
C LEU A 73 -11.70 -2.27 7.78
N PRO A 74 -11.36 -1.01 8.15
CA PRO A 74 -12.26 0.12 8.01
C PRO A 74 -12.84 0.22 6.60
N ARG A 75 -14.04 0.78 6.48
CA ARG A 75 -14.74 0.86 5.20
C ARG A 75 -13.92 1.66 4.18
N GLU A 76 -13.36 2.77 4.61
CA GLU A 76 -12.54 3.68 3.80
C GLU A 76 -11.30 2.96 3.26
N ALA A 77 -10.67 2.12 4.08
CA ALA A 77 -9.50 1.34 3.69
C ALA A 77 -9.86 0.24 2.68
N LYS A 78 -11.02 -0.42 2.83
CA LYS A 78 -11.53 -1.39 1.84
C LYS A 78 -11.86 -0.71 0.51
N THR A 79 -12.54 0.42 0.56
CA THR A 79 -12.87 1.21 -0.63
C THR A 79 -11.60 1.63 -1.37
N PHE A 80 -10.56 2.09 -0.67
CA PHE A 80 -9.28 2.40 -1.30
C PHE A 80 -8.65 1.18 -1.99
N VAL A 81 -8.68 -0.01 -1.35
CA VAL A 81 -8.19 -1.24 -1.98
C VAL A 81 -8.99 -1.58 -3.24
N GLU A 82 -10.32 -1.50 -3.18
CA GLU A 82 -11.21 -1.75 -4.31
C GLU A 82 -10.99 -0.75 -5.46
N GLU A 83 -10.75 0.53 -5.15
CA GLU A 83 -10.39 1.56 -6.13
C GLU A 83 -9.05 1.25 -6.81
N VAL A 84 -8.03 0.83 -6.05
CA VAL A 84 -6.75 0.40 -6.62
C VAL A 84 -6.94 -0.80 -7.54
N GLU A 85 -7.73 -1.80 -7.12
CA GLU A 85 -8.05 -2.96 -7.96
C GLU A 85 -8.80 -2.56 -9.23
N GLY A 86 -9.79 -1.66 -9.13
CA GLY A 86 -10.57 -1.15 -10.26
C GLY A 86 -9.74 -0.32 -11.25
N GLU A 87 -8.87 0.54 -10.75
CA GLU A 87 -7.98 1.35 -11.58
C GLU A 87 -6.92 0.50 -12.28
N THR A 88 -6.31 -0.43 -11.56
CA THR A 88 -5.16 -1.19 -12.07
C THR A 88 -5.54 -2.46 -12.85
N GLY A 89 -6.74 -3.00 -12.61
CA GLY A 89 -7.18 -4.29 -13.14
C GLY A 89 -6.48 -5.50 -12.50
N LEU A 90 -5.66 -5.29 -11.47
CA LEU A 90 -4.96 -6.36 -10.75
C LEU A 90 -5.51 -6.51 -9.33
N ARG A 91 -5.58 -7.75 -8.85
CA ARG A 91 -5.96 -8.02 -7.46
C ARG A 91 -4.85 -7.62 -6.51
N VAL A 92 -5.24 -6.95 -5.42
CA VAL A 92 -4.38 -6.67 -4.27
C VAL A 92 -4.39 -7.90 -3.36
N THR A 93 -3.31 -8.67 -3.36
CA THR A 93 -3.25 -9.94 -2.64
C THR A 93 -2.62 -9.82 -1.26
N LEU A 94 -1.78 -8.82 -1.04
CA LEU A 94 -1.14 -8.56 0.24
C LEU A 94 -1.39 -7.12 0.68
N ILE A 95 -1.71 -6.94 1.96
CA ILE A 95 -1.96 -5.61 2.53
C ILE A 95 -1.22 -5.51 3.87
N GLY A 96 -0.14 -4.74 3.91
CA GLY A 96 0.61 -4.43 5.12
C GLY A 96 -0.14 -3.40 5.99
N THR A 97 -0.39 -3.78 7.23
CA THR A 97 -1.15 -3.01 8.22
C THR A 97 -0.30 -2.61 9.44
N GLY A 98 1.03 -2.67 9.31
CA GLY A 98 1.97 -2.15 10.28
C GLY A 98 3.39 -2.62 10.01
N ALA A 99 4.30 -2.37 10.95
CA ALA A 99 5.73 -2.63 10.80
C ALA A 99 6.12 -4.10 11.08
N GLU A 100 5.29 -4.82 11.84
CA GLU A 100 5.58 -6.21 12.19
C GLU A 100 5.28 -7.17 11.04
N LEU A 101 6.08 -8.23 10.91
CA LEU A 101 5.91 -9.27 9.89
C LEU A 101 4.50 -9.90 9.88
N THR A 102 3.87 -9.89 11.05
CA THR A 102 2.55 -10.49 11.25
C THR A 102 1.40 -9.52 10.97
N GLN A 103 1.68 -8.22 10.80
CA GLN A 103 0.68 -7.19 10.51
C GLN A 103 0.46 -7.12 8.99
N ILE A 104 -0.15 -8.19 8.48
CA ILE A 104 -0.48 -8.35 7.07
C ILE A 104 -1.84 -9.02 6.92
N VAL A 105 -2.63 -8.53 5.97
CA VAL A 105 -3.80 -9.23 5.43
C VAL A 105 -3.36 -9.99 4.20
N ASP A 106 -3.43 -11.33 4.25
CA ASP A 106 -3.18 -12.21 3.11
C ASP A 106 -4.52 -12.57 2.45
N ARG A 107 -4.71 -12.10 1.21
CA ARG A 107 -5.89 -12.36 0.36
C ARG A 107 -5.56 -13.35 -0.77
N GLN A 108 -4.41 -14.03 -0.73
CA GLN A 108 -4.08 -15.02 -1.74
C GLN A 108 -5.00 -16.23 -1.60
N ASP A 109 -5.63 -16.62 -2.71
CA ASP A 109 -6.34 -17.90 -2.78
C ASP A 109 -5.28 -19.00 -2.85
N ARG A 110 -4.69 -19.36 -1.70
CA ARG A 110 -3.95 -20.61 -1.62
C ARG A 110 -4.99 -21.70 -1.79
N LYS A 111 -5.08 -22.27 -3.01
CA LYS A 111 -5.38 -23.70 -3.10
C LYS A 111 -4.31 -24.36 -2.24
N VAL A 112 -4.66 -24.72 -1.02
CA VAL A 112 -3.88 -25.71 -0.28
C VAL A 112 -3.77 -26.85 -1.26
N ALA A 113 -2.55 -27.19 -1.68
CA ALA A 113 -2.30 -28.49 -2.25
C ALA A 113 -2.64 -29.50 -1.15
N LYS A 114 -3.94 -29.83 -1.02
CA LYS A 114 -4.34 -31.13 -0.53
C LYS A 114 -3.88 -32.10 -1.61
N ASP A 115 -3.12 -33.09 -1.16
CA ASP A 115 -2.58 -34.23 -1.89
C ASP A 115 -1.21 -34.00 -2.54
N SER A 116 -0.15 -34.42 -1.84
CA SER A 116 0.75 -35.50 -2.27
C SER A 116 1.95 -35.64 -1.31
N LEU A 117 1.76 -36.44 -0.25
CA LEU A 117 2.62 -37.52 0.28
C LEU A 117 2.21 -37.86 1.72
#